data_AF-C5L5L3-F1
#
_entry.id   AF-C5L5L3-F1
#
_cell.length_a   1.000
_cell.length_b   1.000
_cell.length_c   1.000
_cell.angle_alpha   90.00
_cell.angle_beta   90.00
_cell.angle_gamma   90.00
#
_symmetry.space_group_name_H-M   'P 1'
#
loop_
_entity.id
_entity.type
_entity.pdbx_description
1 polymer ?
#
loop_
_entity_poly.entity_id
_entity_poly.type
_entity_poly.pdbx_seq_one_letter_code
_entity_poly.pdbx_strand_id
1 'polypeptide(L)'
;MANSQLVFVPGPDDPAGIGGLLPIPALGDYLTERIAKKFKGVHMCSNPVRIRMDLGGQVVEEHGSDLSNKADFIAFRSPDVCRKLYSNCIVRQLESTRAGTKEERQMITNREFLRAIAQQAHLCPVSQEVQPVIWGLDHMLQLHAPPNAVRHRAKFSSAELVLR
;
A
#
# COMPACT_ATOMS: atom_id res chain seq x y z
N MET A 1 -5.62 -6.42 -24.61
CA MET A 1 -6.10 -6.73 -23.23
C MET A 1 -6.23 -8.22 -22.93
N ALA A 2 -6.03 -9.15 -23.88
CA ALA A 2 -6.24 -10.59 -23.65
C ALA A 2 -5.35 -11.22 -22.56
N ASN A 3 -4.22 -10.59 -22.21
CA ASN A 3 -3.26 -11.07 -21.19
C ASN A 3 -3.09 -10.13 -19.99
N SER A 4 -3.98 -9.13 -19.82
CA SER A 4 -3.88 -8.20 -18.69
C SER A 4 -4.47 -8.82 -17.42
N GLN A 5 -3.72 -8.81 -16.32
CA GLN A 5 -4.23 -9.18 -15.00
C GLN A 5 -4.76 -7.92 -14.29
N LEU A 6 -5.93 -8.02 -13.68
CA LEU A 6 -6.57 -6.93 -12.95
C LEU A 6 -6.55 -7.24 -11.45
N VAL A 7 -5.94 -6.35 -10.66
CA VAL A 7 -5.86 -6.49 -9.20
C VAL A 7 -6.71 -5.39 -8.55
N PHE A 8 -7.69 -5.79 -7.75
CA PHE A 8 -8.58 -4.89 -7.04
C PHE A 8 -8.17 -4.80 -5.57
N VAL A 9 -7.84 -3.58 -5.14
CA VAL A 9 -7.40 -3.27 -3.77
C VAL A 9 -8.42 -2.34 -3.12
N PRO A 10 -9.12 -2.80 -2.06
CA PRO A 10 -10.17 -2.03 -1.41
C PRO A 10 -9.59 -0.79 -0.74
N GLY A 11 -10.35 0.29 -0.80
CA GLY A 11 -10.09 1.53 -0.09
C GLY A 11 -10.83 1.61 1.25
N PRO A 12 -10.60 2.69 2.00
CA PRO A 12 -11.28 2.98 3.27
C PRO A 12 -12.78 3.25 3.11
N ASP A 13 -13.18 3.84 1.97
CA ASP A 13 -14.57 4.22 1.69
C ASP A 13 -15.37 3.06 1.05
N ASP A 14 -14.73 1.91 0.84
CA ASP A 14 -15.37 0.72 0.27
C ASP A 14 -16.07 -0.10 1.37
N PRO A 15 -17.08 -0.94 1.05
CA PRO A 15 -17.88 -1.68 2.04
C PRO A 15 -17.06 -2.58 2.98
N ALA A 16 -15.88 -3.03 2.55
CA ALA A 16 -14.96 -3.83 3.36
C ALA A 16 -14.19 -2.99 4.41
N GLY A 17 -14.08 -1.67 4.22
CA GLY A 17 -13.30 -0.73 5.04
C GLY A 17 -14.01 -0.31 6.33
N ILE A 18 -14.61 -1.25 7.06
CA ILE A 18 -15.41 -0.95 8.25
C ILE A 18 -14.55 -0.25 9.32
N GLY A 19 -14.98 0.95 9.74
CA GLY A 19 -14.37 1.68 10.86
C GLY A 19 -12.94 2.16 10.64
N GLY A 20 -12.43 2.10 9.40
CA GLY A 20 -11.03 2.44 9.10
C GLY A 20 -10.01 1.49 9.73
N LEU A 21 -10.41 0.26 10.05
CA LEU A 21 -9.51 -0.80 10.52
C LEU A 21 -8.55 -1.26 9.41
N LEU A 22 -7.33 -1.60 9.79
CA LEU A 22 -6.35 -2.25 8.90
C LEU A 22 -5.97 -3.63 9.47
N PRO A 23 -5.66 -4.63 8.62
CA PRO A 23 -5.86 -4.68 7.17
C PRO A 23 -7.33 -4.72 6.75
N ILE A 24 -7.65 -4.20 5.57
CA ILE A 24 -8.99 -4.28 4.98
C ILE A 24 -9.11 -5.58 4.19
N PRO A 25 -10.13 -6.42 4.43
CA PRO A 25 -10.33 -7.66 3.69
C PRO A 25 -10.73 -7.39 2.23
N ALA A 26 -10.59 -8.40 1.38
CA ALA A 26 -11.07 -8.31 0.00
C ALA A 26 -12.59 -8.06 -0.07
N LEU A 27 -13.03 -7.46 -1.17
CA LEU A 27 -14.46 -7.26 -1.42
C LEU A 27 -15.17 -8.61 -1.56
N GLY A 28 -16.31 -8.76 -0.90
CA GLY A 28 -17.07 -10.02 -0.91
C GLY A 28 -17.61 -10.37 -2.30
N ASP A 29 -17.77 -11.68 -2.53
CA ASP A 29 -18.16 -12.26 -3.82
C ASP A 29 -19.45 -11.67 -4.39
N TYR A 30 -20.40 -11.32 -3.52
CA TYR A 30 -21.66 -10.67 -3.91
C TYR A 30 -21.44 -9.40 -4.76
N LEU A 31 -20.39 -8.62 -4.49
CA LEU A 31 -20.06 -7.41 -5.25
C LEU A 31 -19.21 -7.71 -6.49
N THR A 32 -18.39 -8.76 -6.43
CA THR A 32 -17.30 -8.98 -7.39
C THR A 32 -17.63 -10.04 -8.44
N GLU A 33 -18.64 -10.89 -8.21
CA GLU A 33 -19.01 -12.03 -9.07
C GLU A 33 -19.31 -11.60 -10.52
N ARG A 34 -20.02 -10.48 -10.71
CA ARG A 34 -20.34 -9.97 -12.06
C ARG A 34 -19.08 -9.55 -12.83
N ILE A 35 -18.10 -9.00 -12.13
CA ILE A 35 -16.82 -8.56 -12.73
C ILE A 35 -15.95 -9.78 -13.01
N ALA A 36 -15.85 -10.70 -12.06
CA ALA A 36 -15.10 -11.94 -12.18
C ALA A 36 -15.59 -12.83 -13.34
N LYS A 37 -16.91 -12.88 -13.57
CA LYS A 37 -17.48 -13.61 -14.73
C LYS A 37 -17.18 -12.96 -16.08
N LYS A 38 -17.01 -11.63 -16.11
CA LYS A 38 -16.83 -10.86 -17.35
C LYS A 38 -15.37 -10.85 -17.83
N PHE A 39 -14.41 -10.89 -16.90
CA PHE A 39 -12.99 -10.76 -17.22
C PHE A 39 -12.19 -11.94 -16.68
N LYS A 40 -11.33 -12.52 -17.53
CA LYS A 40 -10.33 -13.50 -17.09
C LYS A 40 -9.15 -12.77 -16.45
N GLY A 41 -8.59 -13.31 -15.38
CA GLY A 41 -7.42 -12.71 -14.69
C GLY A 41 -7.75 -11.59 -13.71
N VAL A 42 -8.88 -11.68 -13.02
CA VAL A 42 -9.29 -10.74 -11.97
C VAL A 42 -8.92 -11.29 -10.59
N HIS A 43 -8.20 -10.50 -9.80
CA HIS A 43 -7.79 -10.82 -8.44
C HIS A 43 -8.40 -9.81 -7.47
N MET A 44 -9.24 -10.30 -6.55
CA MET A 44 -9.76 -9.53 -5.42
C MET A 44 -8.81 -9.70 -4.24
N CYS A 45 -8.19 -8.61 -3.79
CA CYS A 45 -7.14 -8.66 -2.78
C CYS A 45 -7.51 -7.84 -1.54
N SER A 46 -6.79 -8.08 -0.45
CA SER A 46 -6.83 -7.23 0.74
C SER A 46 -6.12 -5.90 0.50
N ASN A 47 -6.21 -5.00 1.48
CA ASN A 47 -5.41 -3.80 1.54
C ASN A 47 -4.72 -3.71 2.92
N PRO A 48 -3.38 -3.75 2.98
CA PRO A 48 -2.44 -3.80 1.85
C PRO A 48 -2.44 -5.13 1.07
N VAL A 49 -1.80 -5.11 -0.10
CA VAL A 49 -1.45 -6.31 -0.87
C VAL A 49 0.01 -6.25 -1.34
N ARG A 50 0.70 -7.39 -1.29
CA ARG A 50 2.03 -7.59 -1.91
C ARG A 50 1.86 -8.35 -3.21
N ILE A 51 2.31 -7.75 -4.31
CA ILE A 51 2.23 -8.29 -5.66
C ILE A 51 3.63 -8.66 -6.11
N ARG A 52 3.87 -9.95 -6.36
CA ARG A 52 5.10 -10.45 -6.95
C ARG A 52 4.90 -10.63 -8.44
N MET A 53 5.70 -9.94 -9.24
CA MET A 53 5.71 -10.04 -10.69
C MET A 53 7.01 -10.71 -11.13
N ASP A 54 6.90 -11.74 -11.95
CA ASP A 54 8.04 -12.30 -12.65
C ASP A 54 8.27 -11.45 -13.91
N LEU A 55 9.39 -10.73 -13.95
CA LEU A 55 9.80 -9.88 -15.08
C LEU A 55 10.44 -10.70 -16.21
N GLY A 56 10.63 -12.02 -16.00
CA GLY A 56 11.16 -12.94 -16.98
C GLY A 56 10.17 -13.19 -18.12
N GLY A 57 10.43 -12.61 -19.29
CA GLY A 57 9.87 -13.13 -20.54
C GLY A 57 10.38 -14.55 -20.77
N GLN A 58 9.46 -15.49 -21.04
CA GLN A 58 9.71 -16.85 -21.54
C GLN A 58 11.16 -17.36 -21.41
N VAL A 59 11.57 -17.80 -20.22
CA VAL A 59 12.61 -18.82 -20.11
C VAL A 59 12.17 -19.79 -19.03
N VAL A 60 11.77 -20.98 -19.51
CA VAL A 60 11.57 -22.17 -18.70
C VAL A 60 12.95 -22.71 -18.41
N GLU A 61 13.52 -22.37 -17.26
CA GLU A 61 14.53 -23.23 -16.63
C GLU A 61 13.98 -23.66 -15.27
N GLU A 62 13.69 -24.95 -15.17
CA GLU A 62 12.89 -25.54 -14.09
C GLU A 62 13.67 -25.67 -12.78
N HIS A 63 14.97 -25.39 -12.74
CA HIS A 63 15.81 -25.56 -11.55
C HIS A 63 16.87 -24.45 -11.46
N GLY A 64 16.44 -23.24 -11.09
CA GLY A 64 17.35 -22.11 -10.86
C GLY A 64 16.75 -21.12 -9.88
N SER A 65 17.39 -20.97 -8.72
CA SER A 65 17.05 -20.11 -7.59
C SER A 65 17.22 -18.60 -7.86
N ASP A 66 17.06 -18.15 -9.09
CA ASP A 66 17.37 -16.77 -9.48
C ASP A 66 16.22 -15.83 -9.08
N LEU A 67 16.34 -15.33 -7.85
CA LEU A 67 15.53 -14.24 -7.29
C LEU A 67 15.68 -12.91 -8.07
N SER A 68 16.59 -12.83 -9.05
CA SER A 68 16.94 -11.61 -9.78
C SER A 68 15.82 -11.11 -10.71
N ASN A 69 15.03 -12.01 -11.29
CA ASN A 69 13.97 -11.67 -12.24
C ASN A 69 12.59 -11.48 -11.61
N LYS A 70 12.51 -11.39 -10.27
CA LYS A 70 11.26 -11.19 -9.54
C LYS A 70 11.21 -9.80 -8.94
N ALA A 71 10.12 -9.08 -9.18
CA ALA A 71 9.86 -7.77 -8.60
C ALA A 71 8.66 -7.81 -7.67
N ASP A 72 8.87 -7.41 -6.42
CA ASP A 72 7.84 -7.32 -5.39
C ASP A 72 7.38 -5.87 -5.22
N PHE A 73 6.08 -5.63 -5.39
CA PHE A 73 5.44 -4.34 -5.16
C PHE A 73 4.42 -4.44 -4.04
N ILE A 74 4.32 -3.43 -3.20
CA ILE A 74 3.25 -3.35 -2.20
C ILE A 74 2.32 -2.22 -2.57
N ALA A 75 1.03 -2.51 -2.67
CA ALA A 75 -0.01 -1.51 -2.83
C ALA A 75 -0.72 -1.31 -1.49
N PHE A 76 -0.73 -0.07 -1.03
CA PHE A 76 -1.36 0.32 0.22
C PHE A 76 -2.24 1.55 0.02
N ARG A 77 -3.54 1.40 0.26
CA ARG A 77 -4.52 2.49 0.14
C ARG A 77 -4.97 2.90 1.53
N SER A 78 -4.61 4.11 1.96
CA SER A 78 -5.15 4.65 3.20
C SER A 78 -5.36 6.14 3.06
N PRO A 79 -6.50 6.69 3.48
CA PRO A 79 -6.82 8.09 3.22
C PRO A 79 -5.97 9.01 4.10
N ASP A 80 -5.76 8.59 5.36
CA ASP A 80 -5.38 9.52 6.43
C ASP A 80 -4.11 9.11 7.17
N VAL A 81 -3.47 7.97 6.90
CA VAL A 81 -2.30 7.52 7.68
C VAL A 81 -1.17 8.54 7.61
N CYS A 82 -0.89 9.12 6.44
CA CYS A 82 0.11 10.19 6.29
C CYS A 82 -0.23 11.42 7.14
N ARG A 83 -1.51 11.81 7.15
CA ARG A 83 -1.99 12.96 7.92
C ARG A 83 -1.94 12.69 9.43
N LYS A 84 -2.34 11.48 9.84
CA LYS A 84 -2.32 10.97 11.21
C LYS A 84 -0.89 10.91 11.74
N LEU A 85 0.06 10.48 10.93
CA LEU A 85 1.48 10.53 11.28
C LEU A 85 1.88 11.98 11.53
N TYR A 86 1.65 12.85 10.56
CA TYR A 86 2.07 14.24 10.63
C TYR A 86 1.44 15.01 11.81
N SER A 87 0.18 14.74 12.16
CA SER A 87 -0.49 15.37 13.30
C SER A 87 0.05 14.91 14.66
N ASN A 88 0.63 13.71 14.74
CA ASN A 88 1.17 13.11 15.95
C ASN A 88 2.71 13.18 16.04
N CYS A 89 3.37 13.81 15.07
CA CYS A 89 4.80 14.08 15.15
C CYS A 89 5.08 15.09 16.28
N ILE A 90 5.97 14.72 17.21
CA ILE A 90 6.44 15.61 18.28
C ILE A 90 7.19 16.81 17.67
N VAL A 91 8.10 16.54 16.73
CA VAL A 91 8.84 17.56 16.01
C VAL A 91 8.06 17.93 14.75
N ARG A 92 7.37 19.07 14.79
CA ARG A 92 6.83 19.67 13.57
C ARG A 92 7.98 20.17 12.70
N GLN A 93 8.05 19.68 11.47
CA GLN A 93 9.06 20.13 10.51
C GLN A 93 8.87 21.64 10.26
N LEU A 94 9.94 22.43 10.36
CA LEU A 94 9.86 23.87 10.07
C LEU A 94 9.41 24.14 8.63
N GLU A 95 9.78 23.24 7.72
CA GLU A 95 9.49 23.30 6.28
C GLU A 95 7.99 23.35 5.98
N SER A 96 7.18 22.58 6.72
CA SER A 96 5.73 22.56 6.54
C SER A 96 5.02 23.79 7.10
N THR A 97 5.65 24.50 8.04
CA THR A 97 5.14 25.78 8.57
C THR A 97 5.45 26.93 7.61
N ARG A 98 6.55 26.84 6.85
CA ARG A 98 6.92 27.80 5.80
C ARG A 98 6.23 27.57 4.46
N ALA A 99 5.63 26.39 4.25
CA ALA A 99 4.91 26.06 3.03
C ALA A 99 3.63 26.90 2.87
N GLY A 100 3.60 27.69 1.80
CA GLY A 100 2.51 28.61 1.48
C GLY A 100 1.34 27.92 0.78
N THR A 101 1.60 26.88 -0.02
CA THR A 101 0.57 26.17 -0.80
C THR A 101 0.15 24.85 -0.15
N LYS A 102 -1.08 24.38 -0.44
CA LYS A 102 -1.59 23.09 0.04
C LYS A 102 -0.80 21.90 -0.55
N GLU A 103 -0.31 22.05 -1.78
CA GLU A 103 0.42 21.01 -2.52
C GLU A 103 1.82 20.77 -1.93
N GLU A 104 2.56 21.83 -1.62
CA GLU A 104 3.86 21.74 -0.94
C GLU A 104 3.74 21.02 0.40
N ARG A 105 2.71 21.36 1.20
CA ARG A 105 2.45 20.69 2.48
C ARG A 105 2.19 19.19 2.30
N GLN A 106 1.45 18.82 1.26
CA GLN A 106 1.16 17.42 0.96
C GLN A 106 2.44 16.67 0.53
N MET A 107 3.29 17.31 -0.28
CA MET A 107 4.55 16.72 -0.73
C MET A 107 5.50 16.47 0.44
N ILE A 108 5.66 17.45 1.34
CA ILE A 108 6.47 17.30 2.56
C ILE A 108 5.90 16.17 3.44
N THR A 109 4.58 16.15 3.65
CA THR A 109 3.92 15.11 4.44
C THR A 109 4.16 13.71 3.86
N ASN A 110 4.05 13.56 2.55
CA ASN A 110 4.30 12.28 1.87
C ASN A 110 5.77 11.87 2.02
N ARG A 111 6.72 12.80 1.88
CA ARG A 111 8.15 12.52 2.05
C ARG A 111 8.47 12.01 3.45
N GLU A 112 7.96 12.67 4.49
CA GLU A 112 8.20 12.25 5.88
C GLU A 112 7.51 10.91 6.19
N PHE A 113 6.34 10.66 5.61
CA PHE A 113 5.67 9.36 5.72
C PHE A 113 6.48 8.23 5.08
N LEU A 114 6.98 8.42 3.85
CA LEU A 114 7.83 7.44 3.19
C LEU A 114 9.13 7.19 3.95
N ARG A 115 9.71 8.25 4.54
CA ARG A 115 10.88 8.13 5.42
C ARG A 115 10.57 7.29 6.66
N ALA A 116 9.43 7.51 7.31
CA ALA A 116 9.00 6.74 8.46
C ALA A 116 8.79 5.26 8.12
N ILE A 117 8.14 4.96 6.99
CA ILE A 117 7.98 3.58 6.50
C ILE A 117 9.35 2.93 6.26
N ALA A 118 10.27 3.62 5.59
CA ALA A 118 11.60 3.09 5.29
C ALA A 118 12.40 2.79 6.57
N GLN A 119 12.27 3.64 7.60
CA GLN A 119 12.98 3.47 8.87
C GLN A 119 12.36 2.41 9.79
N GLN A 120 11.03 2.34 9.84
CA GLN A 120 10.31 1.44 10.75
C GLN A 120 9.97 0.08 10.11
N ALA A 121 10.14 -0.06 8.79
CA ALA A 121 9.72 -1.22 8.03
C ALA A 121 8.24 -1.60 8.29
N HIS A 122 7.37 -0.60 8.48
CA HIS A 122 5.95 -0.79 8.76
C HIS A 122 5.11 0.19 7.94
N LEU A 123 4.04 -0.29 7.30
CA LEU A 123 3.14 0.53 6.47
C LEU A 123 2.31 1.53 7.29
N CYS A 124 2.13 1.25 8.58
CA CYS A 124 1.39 2.08 9.51
C CYS A 124 2.29 2.53 10.68
N PRO A 125 3.14 3.55 10.49
CA PRO A 125 4.10 4.02 11.49
C PRO A 125 3.45 4.95 12.55
N VAL A 126 2.26 4.58 13.04
CA VAL A 126 1.47 5.38 13.99
C VAL A 126 0.92 4.50 15.11
N SER A 127 0.60 5.10 16.26
CA SER A 127 -0.01 4.38 17.38
C SER A 127 -1.38 3.80 17.00
N GLN A 128 -1.69 2.63 17.57
CA GLN A 128 -2.97 1.93 17.36
C GLN A 128 -4.18 2.74 17.84
N GLU A 129 -4.00 3.65 18.79
CA GLU A 129 -5.05 4.59 19.23
C GLU A 129 -5.49 5.54 18.10
N VAL A 130 -4.55 5.92 17.23
CA VAL A 130 -4.78 6.85 16.12
C VAL A 130 -5.25 6.11 14.87
N GLN A 131 -4.67 4.94 14.61
CA GLN A 131 -5.03 4.07 13.49
C GLN A 131 -5.16 2.64 14.02
N PRO A 132 -6.39 2.14 14.23
CA PRO A 132 -6.57 0.82 14.79
C PRO A 132 -6.17 -0.25 13.78
N VAL A 133 -5.42 -1.23 14.25
CA VAL A 133 -4.96 -2.39 13.51
C VAL A 133 -5.50 -3.63 14.17
N ILE A 134 -5.97 -4.59 13.37
CA ILE A 134 -6.37 -5.91 13.83
C ILE A 134 -5.11 -6.62 14.33
N TRP A 135 -5.00 -6.84 15.65
CA TRP A 135 -3.79 -7.37 16.29
C TRP A 135 -3.30 -8.68 15.67
N GLY A 136 -4.21 -9.62 15.36
CA GLY A 136 -3.85 -10.90 14.74
C GLY A 136 -3.29 -10.78 13.32
N LEU A 137 -3.48 -9.64 12.66
CA LEU A 137 -3.09 -9.38 11.27
C LEU A 137 -2.06 -8.24 11.13
N ASP A 138 -1.44 -7.82 12.24
CA ASP A 138 -0.42 -6.75 12.24
C ASP A 138 0.79 -7.10 11.34
N HIS A 139 1.17 -8.38 11.29
CA HIS A 139 2.22 -8.90 10.42
C HIS A 139 2.00 -8.60 8.92
N MET A 140 0.76 -8.35 8.48
CA MET A 140 0.46 -8.01 7.08
C MET A 140 0.87 -6.56 6.73
N LEU A 141 1.05 -5.70 7.73
CA LEU A 141 1.50 -4.31 7.56
C LEU A 141 3.03 -4.19 7.66
N GLN A 142 3.72 -5.24 8.08
CA GLN A 142 5.17 -5.29 8.20
C GLN A 142 5.84 -5.50 6.84
N LEU A 143 6.92 -4.75 6.60
CA LEU A 143 7.78 -4.85 5.43
C LEU A 143 8.91 -5.84 5.68
N HIS A 144 8.57 -7.09 6.04
CA HIS A 144 9.57 -8.14 6.15
C HIS A 144 10.01 -8.60 4.76
N ALA A 145 11.33 -8.61 4.54
CA ALA A 145 12.00 -8.59 3.23
C ALA A 145 11.61 -7.36 2.39
N PRO A 146 12.52 -6.37 2.23
CA PRO A 146 12.18 -5.10 1.60
C PRO A 146 11.66 -5.32 0.17
N PRO A 147 10.47 -4.80 -0.18
CA PRO A 147 9.94 -4.88 -1.53
C PRO A 147 10.78 -4.02 -2.49
N ASN A 148 10.60 -4.16 -3.80
CA ASN A 148 11.23 -3.26 -4.77
C ASN A 148 10.61 -1.87 -4.71
N ALA A 149 9.28 -1.78 -4.59
CA ALA A 149 8.62 -0.51 -4.35
C ALA A 149 7.33 -0.64 -3.52
N VAL A 150 7.06 0.39 -2.73
CA VAL A 150 5.80 0.59 -2.00
C VAL A 150 5.05 1.74 -2.65
N ARG A 151 3.85 1.45 -3.14
CA ARG A 151 2.91 2.43 -3.68
C ARG A 151 1.84 2.72 -2.67
N HIS A 152 1.89 3.94 -2.14
CA HIS A 152 0.87 4.47 -1.27
C HIS A 152 -0.07 5.40 -2.05
N ARG A 153 -1.38 5.19 -1.89
CA ARG A 153 -2.40 6.08 -2.45
C ARG A 153 -3.27 6.67 -1.35
N ALA A 154 -3.16 7.98 -1.16
CA ALA A 154 -4.05 8.80 -0.36
C ALA A 154 -5.22 9.34 -1.21
N LYS A 155 -6.19 9.99 -0.56
CA LYS A 155 -7.42 10.50 -1.21
C LYS A 155 -7.15 11.46 -2.38
N PHE A 156 -6.12 12.32 -2.23
CA PHE A 156 -5.78 13.37 -3.22
C PHE A 156 -4.33 13.33 -3.68
N SER A 157 -3.53 12.36 -3.22
CA SER A 157 -2.13 12.23 -3.63
C SER A 157 -1.67 10.78 -3.67
N SER A 158 -0.66 10.51 -4.48
CA SER A 158 0.05 9.24 -4.51
C SER A 158 1.51 9.46 -4.13
N ALA A 159 2.07 8.51 -3.40
CA ALA A 159 3.48 8.49 -3.02
C ALA A 159 4.07 7.12 -3.36
N GLU A 160 5.27 7.11 -3.92
CA GLU A 160 5.99 5.90 -4.29
C GLU A 160 7.36 5.91 -3.62
N LEU A 161 7.68 4.81 -2.94
CA LEU A 161 8.98 4.57 -2.32
C LEU A 161 9.62 3.40 -3.05
N VAL A 162 10.74 3.66 -3.71
CA VAL A 162 11.55 2.63 -4.37
C VAL A 162 12.69 2.26 -3.43
N LEU A 163 12.84 0.97 -3.11
CA LEU A 163 13.83 0.46 -2.16
C LEU A 163 14.96 -0.34 -2.85
N ARG A 164 14.85 -0.62 -4.15
CA ARG A 164 15.87 -1.27 -4.99
C ARG A 164 15.87 -0.71 -6.41
#